data_AF-A0A1D6I1E7-F1
#
_entry.id   AF-A0A1D6I1E7-F1
#
_cell.length_a   1.000
_cell.length_b   1.000
_cell.length_c   1.000
_cell.angle_alpha   90.00
_cell.angle_beta   90.00
_cell.angle_gamma   90.00
#
_symmetry.space_group_name_H-M   'P 1'
#
loop_
_entity.id
_entity.type
_entity.pdbx_description
1 polymer ?
#
loop_
_entity_poly.entity_id
_entity_poly.type
_entity_poly.pdbx_seq_one_letter_code
_entity_poly.pdbx_strand_id
1 'polypeptide(L)'
;MDYGLDPTIGKAIIQAAEEVAEGKLDDHFPLVIWQTSSGTQSNMNANEVIANRASEILGHKGGQKYVHPNDHVNRSQSSNDTFPTVMHIATVVEILSRFIPSLQQLHDSLHLKVLTSPFLRNYFTMLVKCLP
;
A
#
# COMPACT_ATOMS: atom_id res chain seq x y z
N MET A 1 24.53 -4.22 -9.41
CA MET A 1 23.62 -4.84 -8.44
C MET A 1 24.49 -5.62 -7.46
N ASP A 2 24.39 -5.30 -6.17
CA ASP A 2 25.44 -5.61 -5.18
C ASP A 2 25.55 -7.10 -4.81
N TYR A 3 24.53 -7.90 -5.16
CA TYR A 3 24.43 -9.32 -4.77
C TYR A 3 24.21 -10.29 -5.94
N GLY A 4 24.67 -9.93 -7.14
CA GLY A 4 24.75 -10.84 -8.29
C GLY A 4 23.42 -11.07 -9.04
N LEU A 5 22.48 -10.14 -8.98
CA LEU A 5 21.35 -10.07 -9.91
C LEU A 5 21.80 -9.40 -11.22
N ASP A 6 21.40 -9.96 -12.36
CA ASP A 6 21.69 -9.35 -13.67
C ASP A 6 21.10 -7.93 -13.74
N PRO A 7 21.87 -6.89 -14.13
CA PRO A 7 21.39 -5.52 -14.14
C PRO A 7 20.22 -5.26 -15.10
N THR A 8 20.14 -6.00 -16.21
CA THR A 8 19.07 -5.85 -17.21
C THR A 8 17.77 -6.40 -16.65
N ILE A 9 17.82 -7.60 -16.07
CA ILE A 9 16.69 -8.20 -15.35
C ILE A 9 16.25 -7.29 -14.19
N GLY A 10 17.20 -6.81 -13.39
CA GLY A 10 16.90 -5.94 -12.25
C GLY A 10 16.21 -4.63 -12.63
N LYS A 11 16.62 -3.98 -13.73
CA LYS A 11 15.95 -2.78 -14.25
C LYS A 11 14.53 -3.07 -14.72
N ALA A 12 14.31 -4.18 -15.41
CA ALA A 12 12.97 -4.57 -15.85
C ALA A 12 12.05 -4.91 -14.68
N ILE A 13 12.57 -5.53 -13.62
CA ILE A 13 11.83 -5.79 -12.38
C ILE A 13 11.41 -4.48 -11.71
N ILE A 14 12.32 -3.50 -11.62
CA ILE A 14 12.01 -2.18 -11.04
C ILE A 14 10.88 -1.51 -11.83
N GLN A 15 10.99 -1.46 -13.15
CA GLN A 15 9.96 -0.87 -14.00
C GLN A 15 8.60 -1.59 -13.85
N ALA A 16 8.60 -2.92 -13.83
CA ALA A 16 7.37 -3.68 -13.62
C ALA A 16 6.75 -3.45 -12.22
N ALA A 17 7.59 -3.34 -11.19
CA ALA A 17 7.14 -3.05 -9.82
C ALA A 17 6.58 -1.62 -9.70
N GLU A 18 7.15 -0.64 -10.41
CA GLU A 18 6.60 0.71 -10.50
C GLU A 18 5.20 0.70 -11.15
N GLU A 19 4.99 -0.07 -12.23
CA GLU A 19 3.67 -0.21 -12.84
C GLU A 19 2.63 -0.82 -11.87
N VAL A 20 3.04 -1.79 -11.03
CA VAL A 20 2.19 -2.32 -9.95
C VAL A 20 1.89 -1.25 -8.90
N ALA A 21 2.91 -0.51 -8.45
CA ALA A 21 2.74 0.53 -7.43
C ALA A 21 1.86 1.71 -7.89
N GLU A 22 1.80 1.96 -9.20
CA GLU A 22 0.94 2.96 -9.84
C GLU A 22 -0.49 2.45 -10.10
N GLY A 23 -0.81 1.20 -9.78
CA GLY A 23 -2.13 0.60 -9.97
C GLY A 23 -2.48 0.22 -11.42
N LYS A 24 -1.49 0.18 -12.32
CA LYS A 24 -1.72 -0.15 -13.74
C LYS A 24 -2.07 -1.62 -13.97
N LEU A 25 -1.82 -2.47 -12.98
CA LEU A 25 -1.92 -3.92 -13.07
C LEU A 25 -2.88 -4.52 -12.02
N ASP A 26 -3.78 -3.72 -11.46
CA ASP A 26 -4.68 -4.13 -10.37
C ASP A 26 -5.55 -5.35 -10.72
N ASP A 27 -5.97 -5.46 -12.00
CA ASP A 27 -6.78 -6.59 -12.49
C ASP A 27 -6.05 -7.95 -12.39
N HIS A 28 -4.74 -7.96 -12.14
CA HIS A 28 -3.92 -9.17 -11.99
C HIS A 28 -3.80 -9.68 -10.55
N PHE A 29 -4.52 -9.08 -9.60
CA PHE A 29 -4.51 -9.46 -8.18
C PHE A 29 -5.88 -9.97 -7.69
N PRO A 30 -6.33 -11.15 -8.12
CA PRO A 30 -7.68 -11.66 -7.81
C PRO A 30 -7.82 -12.26 -6.40
N LEU A 31 -6.73 -12.32 -5.63
CA LEU A 31 -6.72 -13.00 -4.33
C LEU A 31 -7.51 -12.21 -3.27
N VAL A 32 -8.24 -12.96 -2.44
CA VAL A 32 -9.00 -12.40 -1.32
C VAL A 32 -8.18 -12.35 -0.03
N ILE A 33 -8.67 -11.62 0.96
CA ILE A 33 -8.06 -11.50 2.30
C ILE A 33 -8.03 -12.87 3.02
N TRP A 34 -9.02 -13.73 2.76
CA TRP A 34 -9.16 -15.05 3.39
C TRP A 34 -8.22 -16.10 2.79
N GLN A 35 -6.93 -15.87 2.96
CA GLN A 35 -5.83 -16.74 2.51
C GLN A 35 -4.99 -17.19 3.71
N THR A 36 -3.84 -17.81 3.46
CA THR A 36 -2.87 -18.14 4.52
C THR A 36 -2.48 -16.90 5.33
N SER A 37 -2.36 -17.04 6.65
CA SER A 37 -2.10 -15.92 7.57
C SER A 37 -0.73 -15.26 7.37
N SER A 38 0.20 -15.95 6.72
CA SER A 38 1.50 -15.40 6.33
C SER A 38 1.45 -14.46 5.13
N GLY A 39 0.33 -14.39 4.41
CA GLY A 39 0.21 -13.62 3.16
C GLY A 39 1.03 -14.18 1.99
N THR A 40 1.51 -15.43 2.10
CA THR A 40 2.36 -16.07 1.07
C THR A 40 1.70 -16.09 -0.31
N GLN A 41 0.38 -16.25 -0.42
CA GLN A 41 -0.28 -16.29 -1.73
C GLN A 41 -0.24 -14.92 -2.42
N SER A 42 -0.55 -13.84 -1.69
CA SER A 42 -0.38 -12.47 -2.20
C SER A 42 1.08 -12.16 -2.57
N ASN A 43 2.05 -12.60 -1.77
CA ASN A 43 3.47 -12.46 -2.10
C ASN A 43 3.83 -13.15 -3.43
N MET A 44 3.40 -14.41 -3.59
CA MET A 44 3.64 -15.17 -4.82
C MET A 44 2.92 -14.55 -6.02
N ASN A 45 1.70 -14.07 -5.86
CA ASN A 45 0.96 -13.41 -6.94
C ASN A 45 1.68 -12.13 -7.40
N ALA A 46 2.16 -11.29 -6.47
CA ALA A 46 2.96 -10.12 -6.81
C ALA A 46 4.25 -10.50 -7.55
N ASN A 47 4.96 -11.53 -7.08
CA ASN A 47 6.16 -12.02 -7.76
C ASN A 47 5.88 -12.50 -9.18
N GLU A 48 4.77 -13.22 -9.40
CA GLU A 48 4.37 -13.70 -10.73
C GLU A 48 3.96 -12.58 -11.67
N VAL A 49 3.20 -11.59 -11.18
CA VAL A 49 2.80 -10.42 -11.97
C VAL A 49 4.03 -9.62 -12.39
N ILE A 50 4.91 -9.30 -11.43
CA ILE A 50 6.14 -8.54 -11.69
C ILE A 50 7.07 -9.32 -12.62
N ALA A 51 7.26 -10.62 -12.41
CA ALA A 51 8.13 -11.44 -13.25
C ALA A 51 7.63 -11.57 -14.69
N ASN A 52 6.34 -11.79 -14.89
CA ASN A 52 5.76 -11.85 -16.23
C ASN A 52 5.87 -10.49 -16.92
N ARG A 53 5.55 -9.41 -16.21
CA ARG A 53 5.63 -8.07 -16.77
C ARG A 53 7.07 -7.65 -17.11
N ALA A 54 8.02 -7.96 -16.25
CA ALA A 54 9.44 -7.74 -16.51
C ALA A 54 9.93 -8.57 -17.72
N SER A 55 9.42 -9.80 -17.88
CA SER A 55 9.73 -10.62 -19.07
C SER A 55 9.18 -9.98 -20.35
N GLU A 56 7.97 -9.43 -20.32
CA GLU A 56 7.37 -8.70 -21.46
C GLU A 56 8.16 -7.44 -21.83
N ILE A 57 8.60 -6.65 -20.83
CA ILE A 57 9.44 -5.47 -21.02
C ILE A 57 10.74 -5.83 -21.76
N LEU A 58 11.29 -7.02 -21.48
CA LEU A 58 12.49 -7.54 -22.13
C LEU A 58 12.22 -8.22 -23.49
N GLY A 59 10.97 -8.19 -23.98
CA GLY A 59 10.59 -8.75 -25.28
C GLY A 59 10.32 -10.25 -25.28
N HIS A 60 10.23 -10.88 -24.10
CA HIS A 60 9.86 -12.29 -23.97
C HIS A 60 8.35 -12.45 -23.82
N LYS A 61 7.81 -13.62 -24.19
CA LYS A 61 6.39 -13.89 -24.00
C LYS A 61 6.09 -14.20 -22.53
N GLY A 62 4.95 -13.73 -22.03
CA GLY A 62 4.43 -14.10 -20.70
C GLY A 62 4.40 -15.63 -20.51
N GLY A 63 4.77 -16.09 -19.32
CA GLY A 63 4.85 -17.52 -18.98
C GLY A 63 6.14 -18.24 -19.38
N GLN A 64 7.07 -17.60 -20.12
CA GLN A 64 8.37 -18.20 -20.45
C GLN A 64 9.36 -18.21 -19.27
N LYS A 65 9.00 -17.58 -18.13
CA LYS A 65 9.82 -17.48 -16.91
C LYS A 65 11.26 -17.01 -17.16
N TYR A 66 11.45 -16.13 -18.15
CA TYR A 66 12.75 -15.50 -18.41
C TYR A 66 13.22 -14.71 -17.18
N VAL A 67 12.30 -13.94 -16.59
CA VAL A 67 12.42 -13.50 -15.20
C VAL A 67 11.73 -14.53 -14.31
N HIS A 68 12.48 -15.16 -13.38
CA HIS A 68 11.91 -16.13 -12.45
C HIS A 68 11.31 -15.42 -11.23
N PRO A 69 10.04 -15.71 -10.85
CA PRO A 69 9.40 -15.05 -9.72
C PRO A 69 10.15 -15.26 -8.39
N ASN A 70 10.76 -16.44 -8.17
CA ASN A 70 11.50 -16.69 -6.93
C ASN A 70 12.99 -16.32 -7.02
N ASP A 71 13.65 -16.61 -8.14
CA ASP A 71 15.11 -16.53 -8.21
C ASP A 71 15.58 -15.12 -8.54
N HIS A 72 14.69 -14.31 -9.12
CA HIS A 72 14.95 -12.91 -9.47
C HIS A 72 14.11 -11.94 -8.65
N VAL A 73 12.77 -12.08 -8.62
CA VAL A 73 11.89 -11.10 -7.94
C VAL A 73 11.93 -11.27 -6.42
N ASN A 74 11.71 -12.49 -5.92
CA ASN A 74 11.76 -12.81 -4.49
C ASN A 74 13.18 -13.10 -3.97
N ARG A 75 14.22 -12.71 -4.71
CA ARG A 75 15.61 -13.01 -4.37
C ARG A 75 15.97 -12.35 -3.04
N SER A 76 16.56 -13.13 -2.14
CA SER A 76 16.96 -12.69 -0.79
C SER A 76 15.78 -12.30 0.13
N GLN A 77 14.56 -12.73 -0.19
CA GLN A 77 13.36 -12.46 0.60
C GLN A 77 12.66 -13.76 1.01
N SER A 78 11.87 -13.72 2.07
CA SER A 78 10.89 -14.76 2.40
C SER A 78 9.48 -14.15 2.45
N SER A 79 8.43 -14.96 2.34
CA SER A 79 7.08 -14.41 2.51
C SER A 79 6.83 -13.91 3.94
N ASN A 80 7.53 -14.47 4.93
CA ASN A 80 7.32 -14.18 6.35
C ASN A 80 7.91 -12.84 6.80
N ASP A 81 8.85 -12.27 6.04
CA ASP A 81 9.35 -10.90 6.23
C ASP A 81 8.76 -9.92 5.21
N THR A 82 8.47 -10.37 3.99
CA THR A 82 7.95 -9.48 2.92
C THR A 82 6.54 -8.98 3.23
N PHE A 83 5.60 -9.87 3.60
CA PHE A 83 4.21 -9.47 3.80
C PHE A 83 4.05 -8.51 5.00
N PRO A 84 4.65 -8.76 6.19
CA PRO A 84 4.61 -7.80 7.28
C PRO A 84 5.26 -6.44 6.95
N THR A 85 6.34 -6.45 6.16
CA THR A 85 7.00 -5.21 5.70
C THR A 85 6.05 -4.36 4.86
N VAL A 86 5.40 -4.98 3.86
CA VAL A 86 4.43 -4.28 3.00
C VAL A 86 3.22 -3.79 3.80
N MET A 87 2.73 -4.57 4.77
CA MET A 87 1.65 -4.13 5.65
C MET A 87 2.00 -2.83 6.41
N HIS A 88 3.22 -2.74 6.95
CA HIS A 88 3.66 -1.52 7.62
C HIS A 88 3.80 -0.34 6.66
N ILE A 89 4.33 -0.54 5.46
CA ILE A 89 4.42 0.51 4.43
C ILE A 89 3.02 1.01 4.08
N ALA A 90 2.09 0.12 3.76
CA ALA A 90 0.72 0.48 3.41
C ALA A 90 0.02 1.24 4.55
N THR A 91 0.21 0.79 5.79
CA THR A 91 -0.35 1.46 6.98
C THR A 91 0.18 2.88 7.13
N VAL A 92 1.49 3.09 7.01
CA VAL A 92 2.10 4.43 7.11
C VAL A 92 1.62 5.32 5.97
N VAL A 93 1.56 4.81 4.74
CA VAL A 93 1.07 5.56 3.58
C VAL A 93 -0.37 6.01 3.79
N GLU A 94 -1.28 5.13 4.21
CA GLU A 94 -2.68 5.49 4.46
C GLU A 94 -2.84 6.48 5.63
N ILE A 95 -2.05 6.32 6.70
CA ILE A 95 -2.07 7.25 7.84
C ILE A 95 -1.67 8.66 7.40
N LEU A 96 -0.56 8.78 6.68
CA LEU A 96 0.01 10.08 6.30
C LEU A 96 -0.78 10.75 5.17
N SER A 97 -1.23 9.97 4.18
CA SER A 97 -1.88 10.51 2.98
C SER A 97 -3.37 10.81 3.16
N ARG A 98 -4.07 10.08 4.04
CA ARG A 98 -5.54 10.17 4.16
C ARG A 98 -6.01 10.42 5.58
N PHE A 99 -5.55 9.64 6.56
CA PHE A 99 -6.06 9.72 7.93
C PHE A 99 -5.75 11.05 8.62
N ILE A 100 -4.47 11.44 8.70
CA ILE A 100 -4.05 12.70 9.33
C ILE A 100 -4.67 13.92 8.63
N PRO A 101 -4.63 14.04 7.28
CA PRO A 101 -5.30 15.15 6.60
C PRO A 101 -6.79 15.23 6.89
N SER A 102 -7.49 14.10 6.97
CA SER A 102 -8.93 14.08 7.30
C SER A 102 -9.20 14.55 8.73
N LEU A 103 -8.35 14.16 9.69
CA LEU A 103 -8.43 14.64 11.07
C LEU A 103 -8.11 16.13 11.17
N GLN A 104 -7.15 16.63 10.40
CA GLN A 104 -6.82 18.04 10.35
C GLN A 104 -8.01 18.86 9.81
N GLN A 105 -8.66 18.39 8.75
CA GLN A 105 -9.87 19.05 8.23
C GLN A 105 -11.01 19.08 9.26
N LEU A 106 -11.22 17.99 9.99
CA LEU A 106 -12.20 17.95 11.06
C LEU A 106 -11.86 18.94 12.18
N HIS A 107 -10.60 18.94 12.63
CA HIS A 107 -10.08 19.86 13.63
C HIS A 107 -10.32 21.31 13.23
N ASP A 108 -9.90 21.69 12.02
CA ASP A 108 -9.98 23.06 11.53
C ASP A 108 -11.43 23.52 11.38
N SER A 109 -12.31 22.63 10.93
CA SER A 109 -13.75 22.91 10.82
C SER A 109 -14.41 23.13 12.18
N LEU A 110 -14.06 22.33 13.18
CA LEU A 110 -14.54 22.52 14.55
C LEU A 110 -13.98 23.81 15.16
N HIS A 111 -12.70 24.08 14.96
CA HIS A 111 -12.04 25.29 15.44
C HIS A 111 -12.66 26.56 14.85
N LEU A 112 -12.89 26.57 13.54
CA LEU A 112 -13.57 27.67 12.85
C LEU A 112 -14.97 27.91 13.42
N LYS A 113 -15.76 26.84 13.65
CA LYS A 113 -17.10 26.96 14.26
C LYS A 113 -17.08 27.61 15.64
N VAL A 114 -16.06 27.32 16.46
CA VAL A 114 -15.88 27.93 17.78
C VAL A 114 -15.62 29.43 17.65
N LEU A 115 -14.76 29.84 16.70
CA LEU A 115 -14.42 31.24 16.48
C LEU A 115 -15.56 32.07 15.88
N THR A 116 -16.39 31.48 15.02
CA THR A 116 -17.42 32.23 14.27
C THR A 116 -18.80 32.19 14.91
N SER A 117 -19.04 31.35 15.92
CA SER A 117 -20.35 31.29 16.58
C SER A 117 -20.47 32.38 17.65
N PRO A 118 -21.54 33.21 17.64
CA PRO A 118 -21.84 34.09 18.76
C PRO A 118 -22.11 33.24 20.01
N PHE A 119 -21.30 33.47 21.05
CA PHE A 119 -21.39 32.77 22.34
C PHE A 119 -22.62 33.25 23.13
N LEU A 120 -23.77 32.63 22.88
CA LEU A 120 -24.92 32.62 23.78
C LEU A 120 -25.57 31.24 23.67
N ARG A 121 -25.09 30.29 24.48
CA ARG A 121 -25.71 28.97 24.64
C ARG A 121 -26.09 28.74 26.10
N ASN A 122 -27.19 28.04 26.29
CA ASN A 122 -27.53 27.43 27.57
C ASN A 122 -26.59 26.24 27.78
N TYR A 123 -25.91 26.19 28.93
CA TYR A 123 -25.05 25.06 29.30
C TYR A 123 -25.92 23.97 29.90
N PHE A 124 -25.60 22.71 29.62
CA PHE A 124 -26.33 21.57 30.18
C PHE A 124 -25.35 20.58 30.78
N THR A 125 -25.60 20.21 32.02
CA THR A 125 -24.93 19.09 32.71
C THR A 125 -26.03 18.15 33.19
N MET A 126 -25.89 16.83 32.96
CA MET A 126 -26.96 15.85 33.22
C MET A 126 -28.32 16.25 32.58
N LEU A 127 -28.28 16.92 31.41
CA LEU A 127 -29.46 17.46 30.72
C LEU A 127 -30.24 18.56 31.50
N VAL A 128 -29.69 19.09 32.61
CA VAL A 128 -30.25 20.23 33.35
C VAL A 128 -29.52 21.51 32.93
N LYS A 129 -30.29 22.58 32.71
CA LYS A 129 -29.74 23.89 32.32
C LYS A 129 -28.92 24.50 33.46
N CYS A 130 -27.71 24.96 33.16
CA CYS A 130 -26.76 25.53 34.10
C CYS A 130 -26.40 26.98 33.76
N LEU A 131 -25.68 27.63 34.69
CA LEU A 131 -25.07 28.93 34.49
C LEU A 131 -24.02 28.89 33.36
N PRO A 132 -23.72 30.04 32.73
CA PRO A 132 -22.65 30.16 31.75
C PRO A 132 -21.27 29.77 32.27
#